data_AF-A0A423TS63-F1
#
_entry.id   AF-A0A423TS63-F1
#
_cell.length_a   1.000
_cell.length_b   1.000
_cell.length_c   1.000
_cell.angle_alpha   90.00
_cell.angle_beta   90.00
_cell.angle_gamma   90.00
#
_symmetry.space_group_name_H-M   'P 1'
#
loop_
_entity.id
_entity.type
_entity.pdbx_description
1 polymer ?
#
loop_
_entity_poly.entity_id
_entity_poly.type
_entity_poly.pdbx_seq_one_letter_code
_entity_poly.pdbx_strand_id
1 'polypeptide(L)'
;MQHYFECFMESGKMVKQRYQCPSGYMWSEESFGTGKCVEATDEYLGYPFAHCDIPDDLCPETDPCLQNPCYSGVACTFTSVAPFYTCGACPAGFTGDGETCDALQCPVGFAGIGGDCAPDSDLDGFPDTELGCSSKYCRKDNCDNCPLTPNSKQEDADSDGRGSLNAADNCPLMANSNQADADGDGLGDVCDNCPLNPNPGQEDVDEDLLGDACDDN
;
A
#
# COMPACT_ATOMS: atom_id res chain seq x y z
N MET A 1 3.46 -37.10 2.43
CA MET A 1 4.59 -37.59 3.22
C MET A 1 4.53 -36.87 4.56
N GLN A 2 4.19 -37.55 5.64
CA GLN A 2 4.23 -36.96 6.99
C GLN A 2 5.68 -37.05 7.47
N HIS A 3 6.28 -35.90 7.77
CA HIS A 3 7.61 -35.82 8.35
C HIS A 3 7.50 -36.01 9.87
N TYR A 4 8.34 -36.89 10.43
CA TYR A 4 8.34 -37.24 11.86
C TYR A 4 9.53 -36.56 12.56
N PHE A 5 9.58 -35.23 12.56
CA PHE A 5 10.55 -34.46 13.35
C PHE A 5 9.98 -33.06 13.62
N GLU A 6 10.36 -32.45 14.73
CA GLU A 6 9.99 -31.06 15.08
C GLU A 6 11.28 -30.26 15.33
N CYS A 7 11.37 -29.06 14.74
CA CYS A 7 12.41 -28.09 15.07
C CYS A 7 11.90 -27.21 16.22
N PHE A 8 12.71 -26.93 17.24
CA PHE A 8 12.33 -26.06 18.36
C PHE A 8 13.49 -25.17 18.80
N MET A 9 13.16 -24.05 19.43
CA MET A 9 14.13 -23.06 19.92
C MET A 9 14.64 -23.43 21.31
N GLU A 10 15.95 -23.66 21.43
CA GLU A 10 16.63 -23.90 22.71
C GLU A 10 17.83 -22.95 22.84
N SER A 11 17.82 -22.09 23.86
CA SER A 11 18.91 -21.11 24.12
C SER A 11 19.29 -20.22 22.92
N GLY A 12 18.31 -19.86 22.08
CA GLY A 12 18.51 -19.03 20.89
C GLY A 12 19.17 -19.75 19.71
N LYS A 13 19.32 -21.08 19.77
CA LYS A 13 19.77 -21.92 18.67
C LYS A 13 18.65 -22.86 18.27
N MET A 14 18.54 -23.10 16.97
CA MET A 14 17.60 -24.07 16.42
C MET A 14 18.10 -25.47 16.70
N VAL A 15 17.33 -26.24 17.49
CA VAL A 15 17.65 -27.62 17.84
C VAL A 15 16.59 -28.54 17.27
N LYS A 16 17.05 -29.66 16.75
CA LYS A 16 16.24 -30.67 16.08
C LYS A 16 15.81 -31.73 17.08
N GLN A 17 14.52 -31.90 17.31
CA GLN A 17 14.02 -33.01 18.12
C GLN A 17 13.82 -34.25 17.24
N ARG A 18 14.57 -35.32 17.53
CA ARG A 18 14.33 -36.65 16.94
C ARG A 18 12.96 -37.15 17.40
N TYR A 19 12.03 -37.40 16.48
CA TYR A 19 10.81 -38.16 16.77
C TYR A 19 11.03 -39.66 16.55
N GLN A 20 10.39 -40.45 17.39
CA GLN A 20 10.29 -41.91 17.29
C GLN A 20 9.12 -42.26 16.38
N CYS A 21 9.25 -43.29 15.53
CA CYS A 21 8.11 -43.80 14.77
C CYS A 21 6.98 -44.26 15.74
N PRO A 22 5.70 -44.16 15.35
CA PRO A 22 4.58 -44.70 16.15
C PRO A 22 4.78 -46.18 16.50
N SER A 23 4.21 -46.65 17.61
CA SER A 23 4.30 -48.07 18.00
C SER A 23 3.82 -49.00 16.87
N GLY A 24 4.66 -49.95 16.47
CA GLY A 24 4.41 -50.87 15.36
C GLY A 24 5.08 -50.47 14.03
N TYR A 25 5.77 -49.34 13.98
CA TYR A 25 6.48 -48.86 12.79
C TYR A 25 7.97 -48.62 13.08
N MET A 26 8.83 -48.84 12.09
CA MET A 26 10.28 -48.62 12.16
C MET A 26 10.77 -47.76 10.99
N TRP A 27 11.89 -47.05 11.16
CA TRP A 27 12.48 -46.24 10.09
C TRP A 27 13.18 -47.14 9.06
N SER A 28 12.83 -46.99 7.78
CA SER A 28 13.52 -47.65 6.67
C SER A 28 14.29 -46.62 5.84
N GLU A 29 15.59 -46.88 5.65
CA GLU A 29 16.42 -46.15 4.69
C GLU A 29 16.21 -46.75 3.29
N GLU A 30 15.35 -46.13 2.50
CA GLU A 30 15.51 -46.20 1.05
C GLU A 30 16.61 -45.20 0.67
N SER A 31 17.58 -45.67 -0.12
CA SER A 31 18.84 -45.00 -0.43
C SER A 31 18.68 -43.49 -0.68
N PHE A 32 19.59 -42.68 -0.12
CA PHE A 32 19.69 -41.21 -0.21
C PHE A 32 18.89 -40.39 0.83
N GLY A 33 19.00 -40.71 2.12
CA GLY A 33 18.74 -39.75 3.21
C GLY A 33 17.28 -39.30 3.42
N THR A 34 16.32 -39.94 2.75
CA THR A 34 14.89 -39.68 2.89
C THR A 34 14.17 -40.93 3.39
N GLY A 35 14.43 -41.32 4.63
CA GLY A 35 13.73 -42.47 5.20
C GLY A 35 12.26 -42.18 5.50
N LYS A 36 11.48 -43.26 5.67
CA LYS A 36 10.06 -43.22 6.04
C LYS A 36 9.80 -44.27 7.12
N CYS A 37 8.83 -44.02 8.00
CA CYS A 37 8.36 -45.07 8.91
C CYS A 37 7.59 -46.11 8.08
N VAL A 38 8.01 -47.37 8.13
CA VAL A 38 7.36 -48.54 7.54
C VAL A 38 6.86 -49.47 8.66
N GLU A 39 5.87 -50.31 8.39
CA GLU A 39 5.40 -51.30 9.38
C GLU A 39 6.56 -52.20 9.80
N ALA A 40 6.71 -52.40 11.11
CA ALA A 40 7.72 -53.31 11.64
C ALA A 40 7.33 -54.75 11.31
N THR A 41 8.16 -55.45 10.54
CA THR A 41 7.95 -56.87 10.26
C THR A 41 8.29 -57.72 11.49
N ASP A 42 7.66 -58.89 11.62
CA ASP A 42 7.80 -59.79 12.79
C ASP A 42 9.26 -60.18 13.11
N GLU A 43 10.17 -60.03 12.15
CA GLU A 43 11.60 -60.31 12.28
C GLU A 43 12.35 -59.25 13.12
N TYR A 44 11.81 -58.03 13.25
CA TYR A 44 12.50 -56.88 13.87
C TYR A 44 11.81 -56.31 15.12
N LEU A 45 10.76 -56.96 15.63
CA LEU A 45 10.00 -56.57 16.83
C LEU A 45 10.83 -56.46 18.13
N GLY A 46 12.09 -56.91 18.14
CA GLY A 46 12.98 -56.90 19.30
C GLY A 46 14.13 -55.88 19.26
N TYR A 47 14.30 -55.09 18.20
CA TYR A 47 15.45 -54.17 18.06
C TYR A 47 15.06 -52.72 18.38
N PRO A 48 15.66 -52.08 19.41
CA PRO A 48 15.28 -50.74 19.84
C PRO A 48 16.08 -49.66 19.09
N PHE A 49 15.98 -49.55 17.76
CA PHE A 49 16.66 -48.46 17.04
C PHE A 49 15.84 -47.94 15.87
N ALA A 50 14.96 -46.98 16.14
CA ALA A 50 14.58 -45.97 15.16
C ALA A 50 15.35 -44.69 15.50
N HIS A 51 16.53 -44.52 14.91
CA HIS A 51 17.27 -43.27 14.94
C HIS A 51 17.39 -42.79 13.50
N CYS A 52 16.62 -41.75 13.18
CA CYS A 52 16.70 -41.08 11.89
C CYS A 52 17.81 -40.02 11.98
N ASP A 53 18.87 -40.18 11.18
CA ASP A 53 19.69 -39.04 10.80
C ASP A 53 18.87 -38.22 9.80
N ILE A 54 18.09 -37.25 10.30
CA ILE A 54 17.40 -36.31 9.41
C ILE A 54 18.46 -35.39 8.75
N PRO A 55 18.37 -35.05 7.45
CA PRO A 55 19.38 -34.22 6.80
C PRO A 55 19.57 -32.87 7.51
N ASP A 56 20.81 -32.38 7.56
CA ASP A 56 21.18 -31.17 8.30
C ASP A 56 20.46 -29.90 7.79
N ASP A 57 20.05 -29.90 6.52
CA ASP A 57 19.43 -28.76 5.84
C ASP A 57 17.90 -28.61 6.06
N LEU A 58 17.26 -29.42 6.93
CA LEU A 58 15.80 -29.34 7.12
C LEU A 58 15.35 -28.34 8.20
N CYS A 59 16.19 -27.98 9.17
CA CYS A 59 15.88 -26.90 10.13
C CYS A 59 16.76 -25.69 9.80
N PRO A 60 16.23 -24.46 9.75
CA PRO A 60 17.05 -23.28 9.51
C PRO A 60 18.03 -23.09 10.67
N GLU A 61 19.28 -22.72 10.38
CA GLU A 61 20.32 -22.53 11.41
C GLU A 61 20.03 -21.35 12.36
N THR A 62 19.17 -20.43 11.92
CA THR A 62 18.79 -19.20 12.63
C THR A 62 17.28 -19.01 12.60
N ASP A 63 16.75 -18.24 13.56
CA ASP A 63 15.33 -17.87 13.60
C ASP A 63 14.95 -17.14 12.29
N PRO A 64 14.04 -17.71 11.48
CA PRO A 64 13.61 -17.10 10.21
C PRO A 64 13.05 -15.69 10.39
N CYS A 65 12.46 -15.38 11.55
CA CYS A 65 11.91 -14.06 11.83
C CYS A 65 12.97 -12.96 11.86
N LEU A 66 14.25 -13.29 12.09
CA LEU A 66 15.35 -12.31 12.06
C LEU A 66 15.62 -11.76 10.66
N GLN A 67 15.17 -12.45 9.61
CA GLN A 67 15.26 -11.96 8.23
C GLN A 67 14.11 -11.00 7.87
N ASN A 68 13.23 -10.68 8.83
CA ASN A 68 12.02 -9.88 8.63
C ASN A 68 11.18 -10.32 7.42
N PRO A 69 10.73 -11.59 7.40
CA PRO A 69 9.96 -12.12 6.28
C PRO A 69 8.53 -11.56 6.21
N CYS A 70 8.00 -11.08 7.33
CA CYS A 70 6.66 -10.48 7.41
C CYS A 70 6.66 -9.00 7.02
N TYR A 71 5.49 -8.52 6.60
CA TYR A 71 5.26 -7.12 6.29
C TYR A 71 5.61 -6.22 7.49
N SER A 72 6.08 -5.00 7.21
CA SER A 72 6.48 -4.05 8.25
C SER A 72 5.35 -3.79 9.26
N GLY A 73 5.63 -4.02 10.54
CA GLY A 73 4.65 -3.89 11.63
C GLY A 73 3.78 -5.14 11.87
N VAL A 74 3.92 -6.20 11.07
CA VAL A 74 3.30 -7.51 11.31
C VAL A 74 4.19 -8.34 12.23
N ALA A 75 3.57 -8.98 13.23
CA ALA A 75 4.27 -9.88 14.14
C ALA A 75 4.67 -11.18 13.43
N CYS A 76 5.97 -11.53 13.47
CA CYS A 76 6.47 -12.83 13.04
C CYS A 76 6.51 -13.80 14.21
N THR A 77 5.93 -14.99 14.04
CA THR A 77 5.92 -16.05 15.06
C THR A 77 6.55 -17.31 14.51
N PHE A 78 7.55 -17.84 15.22
CA PHE A 78 8.20 -19.11 14.89
C PHE A 78 7.21 -20.29 14.92
N THR A 79 7.40 -21.24 14.00
CA THR A 79 6.63 -22.50 13.96
C THR A 79 7.53 -23.70 13.74
N SER A 80 7.10 -24.89 14.19
CA SER A 80 7.84 -26.15 14.03
C SER A 80 7.72 -26.78 12.64
N VAL A 81 7.01 -26.14 11.71
CA VAL A 81 6.71 -26.64 10.36
C VAL A 81 7.19 -25.62 9.33
N ALA A 82 7.89 -26.08 8.29
CA ALA A 82 8.37 -25.23 7.18
C ALA A 82 7.24 -24.33 6.63
N PRO A 83 7.49 -23.01 6.41
CA PRO A 83 8.79 -22.33 6.39
C PRO A 83 9.37 -21.94 7.76
N PHE A 84 8.83 -22.49 8.85
CA PHE A 84 9.27 -22.30 10.25
C PHE A 84 8.97 -20.93 10.85
N TYR A 85 8.08 -20.19 10.19
CA TYR A 85 7.47 -18.98 10.72
C TYR A 85 6.05 -18.84 10.18
N THR A 86 5.28 -17.97 10.82
CA THR A 86 3.99 -17.47 10.36
C THR A 86 3.92 -15.98 10.64
N CYS A 87 3.27 -15.24 9.74
CA CYS A 87 3.00 -13.83 9.93
C CYS A 87 1.61 -13.63 10.55
N GLY A 88 1.50 -12.62 11.40
CA GLY A 88 0.22 -12.19 11.98
C GLY A 88 -0.66 -11.43 10.98
N ALA A 89 -1.73 -10.83 11.49
CA ALA A 89 -2.60 -9.99 10.66
C ALA A 89 -1.87 -8.72 10.20
N CYS A 90 -2.24 -8.23 9.01
CA CYS A 90 -1.77 -6.96 8.50
C CYS A 90 -2.13 -5.79 9.44
N PRO A 91 -1.35 -4.70 9.44
CA PRO A 91 -1.67 -3.51 10.23
C PRO A 91 -3.05 -2.95 9.85
N ALA A 92 -3.63 -2.14 10.74
CA ALA A 92 -4.89 -1.46 10.45
C ALA A 92 -4.77 -0.71 9.12
N GLY A 93 -5.77 -0.89 8.25
CA GLY A 93 -5.76 -0.30 6.92
C GLY A 93 -5.23 -1.19 5.80
N PHE A 94 -4.69 -2.36 6.12
CA PHE A 94 -4.12 -3.26 5.13
C PHE A 94 -4.80 -4.64 5.19
N THR A 95 -4.75 -5.37 4.08
CA THR A 95 -5.26 -6.74 3.97
C THR A 95 -4.24 -7.63 3.28
N GLY A 96 -4.24 -8.92 3.60
CA GLY A 96 -3.28 -9.87 3.05
C GLY A 96 -3.00 -11.04 3.99
N ASP A 97 -1.94 -11.78 3.71
CA ASP A 97 -1.51 -12.96 4.48
C ASP A 97 -0.48 -12.64 5.58
N GLY A 98 -0.09 -11.36 5.71
CA GLY A 98 0.89 -10.90 6.69
C GLY A 98 2.34 -10.94 6.20
N GLU A 99 2.65 -11.73 5.15
CA GLU A 99 3.90 -11.60 4.39
C GLU A 99 3.76 -10.45 3.39
N THR A 100 2.65 -10.45 2.66
CA THR A 100 2.23 -9.37 1.78
C THR A 100 1.00 -8.70 2.37
N CYS A 101 1.05 -7.37 2.50
CA CYS A 101 -0.08 -6.56 2.95
C CYS A 101 -0.31 -5.43 1.95
N ASP A 102 -1.50 -5.42 1.36
CA ASP A 102 -1.96 -4.40 0.43
C ASP A 102 -2.87 -3.40 1.15
N ALA A 103 -2.74 -2.12 0.81
CA ALA A 103 -3.60 -1.10 1.39
C ALA A 103 -5.07 -1.35 1.00
N LEU A 104 -5.96 -1.29 1.98
CA LEU A 104 -7.39 -1.34 1.75
C LEU A 104 -7.80 -0.15 0.89
N GLN A 105 -8.58 -0.45 -0.15
CA GLN A 105 -9.23 0.56 -0.96
C GLN A 105 -10.44 1.11 -0.21
N CYS A 106 -10.65 2.41 -0.33
CA CYS A 106 -11.86 3.05 0.19
C CYS A 106 -13.10 2.59 -0.60
N PRO A 107 -14.28 2.51 0.05
CA PRO A 107 -15.54 2.27 -0.65
C PRO A 107 -15.82 3.36 -1.68
N VAL A 108 -16.64 3.05 -2.69
CA VAL A 108 -17.11 4.05 -3.67
C VAL A 108 -17.79 5.22 -2.95
N GLY A 109 -17.46 6.46 -3.33
CA GLY A 109 -17.87 7.68 -2.62
C GLY A 109 -16.85 8.17 -1.58
N PHE A 110 -15.70 7.51 -1.47
CA PHE A 110 -14.63 7.88 -0.56
C PHE A 110 -13.26 7.75 -1.24
N ALA A 111 -12.35 8.63 -0.86
CA ALA A 111 -10.95 8.63 -1.27
C ALA A 111 -10.02 8.57 -0.05
N GLY A 112 -8.79 8.13 -0.30
CA GLY A 112 -7.80 7.87 0.75
C GLY A 112 -7.00 6.60 0.52
N ILE A 113 -6.28 6.16 1.55
CA ILE A 113 -5.49 4.93 1.50
C ILE A 113 -5.41 4.31 2.89
N GLY A 114 -5.30 2.99 2.97
CA GLY A 114 -4.92 2.35 4.23
C GLY A 114 -6.00 2.50 5.31
N GLY A 115 -7.27 2.55 4.92
CA GLY A 115 -8.39 2.76 5.85
C GLY A 115 -8.60 4.20 6.33
N ASP A 116 -7.67 5.11 6.05
CA ASP A 116 -7.91 6.54 6.15
C ASP A 116 -8.73 6.94 4.93
N CYS A 117 -10.05 7.01 5.10
CA CYS A 117 -11.00 7.34 4.03
C CYS A 117 -11.82 8.57 4.42
N ALA A 118 -11.97 9.51 3.50
CA ALA A 118 -12.86 10.66 3.60
C ALA A 118 -13.80 10.71 2.38
N PRO A 119 -14.94 11.40 2.49
CA PRO A 119 -15.85 11.59 1.35
C PRO A 119 -15.11 12.12 0.12
N ASP A 120 -15.52 11.61 -1.03
CA ASP A 120 -15.03 11.98 -2.36
C ASP A 120 -16.27 12.22 -3.22
N SER A 121 -16.58 13.48 -3.47
CA SER A 121 -17.85 13.90 -4.08
C SER A 121 -17.89 13.68 -5.60
N ASP A 122 -16.73 13.70 -6.27
CA ASP A 122 -16.62 13.57 -7.73
C ASP A 122 -15.98 12.25 -8.19
N LEU A 123 -15.54 11.41 -7.26
CA LEU A 123 -14.98 10.08 -7.49
C LEU A 123 -13.66 10.11 -8.26
N ASP A 124 -12.86 11.15 -8.07
CA ASP A 124 -11.59 11.31 -8.75
C ASP A 124 -10.41 10.65 -8.01
N GLY A 125 -10.63 10.19 -6.77
CA GLY A 125 -9.63 9.54 -5.93
C GLY A 125 -8.91 10.47 -4.93
N PHE A 126 -9.33 11.73 -4.80
CA PHE A 126 -8.89 12.69 -3.79
C PHE A 126 -10.05 13.10 -2.89
N PRO A 127 -9.87 13.11 -1.56
CA PRO A 127 -10.95 13.42 -0.64
C PRO A 127 -11.30 14.92 -0.63
N ASP A 128 -12.57 15.23 -0.37
CA ASP A 128 -13.09 16.60 -0.20
C ASP A 128 -12.40 17.34 0.99
N THR A 129 -11.79 16.59 1.90
CA THR A 129 -11.08 17.11 3.07
C THR A 129 -9.74 16.41 3.24
N GLU A 130 -8.72 17.15 3.66
CA GLU A 130 -7.39 16.59 3.94
C GLU A 130 -7.42 15.55 5.07
N LEU A 131 -6.83 14.39 4.81
CA LEU A 131 -6.61 13.30 5.77
C LEU A 131 -5.20 13.41 6.37
N GLY A 132 -5.01 12.87 7.58
CA GLY A 132 -3.76 12.98 8.35
C GLY A 132 -2.58 12.12 7.88
N CYS A 133 -2.64 11.55 6.67
CA CYS A 133 -1.64 10.64 6.13
C CYS A 133 -0.75 11.31 5.07
N SER A 134 0.50 10.85 4.94
CA SER A 134 1.49 11.47 4.03
C SER A 134 1.33 11.08 2.55
N SER A 135 0.41 10.18 2.23
CA SER A 135 0.14 9.78 0.85
C SER A 135 -0.51 10.92 0.07
N LYS A 136 -0.25 10.99 -1.24
CA LYS A 136 -0.93 11.98 -2.10
C LYS A 136 -2.45 11.79 -2.11
N TYR A 137 -2.92 10.55 -1.97
CA TYR A 137 -4.35 10.22 -1.91
C TYR A 137 -5.04 10.68 -0.62
N CYS A 138 -4.28 11.24 0.32
CA CYS A 138 -4.80 11.84 1.55
C CYS A 138 -4.93 13.37 1.44
N ARG A 139 -4.37 13.97 0.39
CA ARG A 139 -4.45 15.42 0.19
C ARG A 139 -5.85 15.77 -0.24
N LYS A 140 -6.32 16.92 0.21
CA LYS A 140 -7.58 17.49 -0.23
C LYS A 140 -7.56 17.69 -1.76
N ASP A 141 -8.70 17.44 -2.39
CA ASP A 141 -8.95 17.86 -3.77
C ASP A 141 -8.72 19.38 -3.94
N ASN A 142 -7.95 19.76 -4.96
CA ASN A 142 -7.66 21.16 -5.30
C ASN A 142 -8.79 21.83 -6.13
N CYS A 143 -9.84 21.10 -6.51
CA CYS A 143 -11.05 21.59 -7.20
C CYS A 143 -12.13 22.10 -6.23
N ASP A 144 -11.77 22.97 -5.29
CA ASP A 144 -12.60 23.30 -4.12
C ASP A 144 -14.01 23.86 -4.41
N ASN A 145 -14.22 24.53 -5.54
CA ASN A 145 -15.50 25.11 -5.97
C ASN A 145 -16.17 24.29 -7.10
N CYS A 146 -15.59 23.16 -7.46
CA CYS A 146 -16.06 22.23 -8.48
C CYS A 146 -16.19 20.81 -7.90
N PRO A 147 -16.95 20.62 -6.81
CA PRO A 147 -17.00 19.38 -6.02
C PRO A 147 -17.60 18.16 -6.74
N LEU A 148 -17.93 18.31 -8.03
CA LEU A 148 -18.50 17.26 -8.89
C LEU A 148 -17.70 17.10 -10.19
N THR A 149 -16.54 17.76 -10.33
CA THR A 149 -15.76 17.79 -11.57
C THR A 149 -14.47 17.00 -11.40
N PRO A 150 -14.46 15.72 -11.83
CA PRO A 150 -13.34 14.84 -11.53
C PRO A 150 -12.05 15.32 -12.20
N ASN A 151 -11.01 15.51 -11.40
CA ASN A 151 -9.71 15.97 -11.84
C ASN A 151 -8.59 15.14 -11.21
N SER A 152 -8.64 13.81 -11.36
CA SER A 152 -7.76 12.79 -10.73
C SER A 152 -6.24 12.98 -10.87
N LYS A 153 -5.79 13.95 -11.66
CA LYS A 153 -4.38 14.30 -11.80
C LYS A 153 -3.96 15.50 -10.94
N GLN A 154 -4.93 16.28 -10.47
CA GLN A 154 -4.76 17.39 -9.55
C GLN A 154 -3.72 18.39 -10.08
N GLU A 155 -3.80 18.73 -11.37
CA GLU A 155 -2.94 19.76 -11.96
C GLU A 155 -3.18 21.12 -11.29
N ASP A 156 -2.10 21.83 -11.00
CA ASP A 156 -2.04 23.14 -10.38
C ASP A 156 -0.72 23.79 -10.83
N ALA A 157 -0.75 24.43 -12.01
CA ALA A 157 0.45 24.87 -12.71
C ALA A 157 1.15 26.07 -12.05
N ASP A 158 0.41 26.90 -11.32
CA ASP A 158 0.90 28.09 -10.63
C ASP A 158 1.02 27.89 -9.10
N SER A 159 0.64 26.72 -8.60
CA SER A 159 0.84 26.26 -7.22
C SER A 159 0.12 27.14 -6.19
N ASP A 160 -1.07 27.63 -6.54
CA ASP A 160 -1.86 28.48 -5.67
C ASP A 160 -2.90 27.71 -4.84
N GLY A 161 -3.00 26.40 -5.07
CA GLY A 161 -3.92 25.49 -4.39
C GLY A 161 -5.31 25.42 -5.03
N ARG A 162 -5.51 26.03 -6.20
CA ARG A 162 -6.68 25.90 -7.07
C ARG A 162 -6.27 25.04 -8.26
N GLY A 163 -7.00 23.96 -8.52
CA GLY A 163 -6.69 23.13 -9.69
C GLY A 163 -6.80 23.91 -11.00
N SER A 164 -6.07 23.54 -12.05
CA SER A 164 -6.01 24.31 -13.32
C SER A 164 -7.28 24.25 -14.20
N LEU A 165 -8.42 23.85 -13.65
CA LEU A 165 -9.71 23.87 -14.35
C LEU A 165 -10.34 25.25 -14.17
N ASN A 166 -10.83 25.89 -15.23
CA ASN A 166 -11.47 27.22 -15.12
C ASN A 166 -12.60 27.30 -14.08
N ALA A 167 -13.25 26.18 -13.76
CA ALA A 167 -14.22 26.15 -12.67
C ALA A 167 -13.55 26.36 -11.30
N ALA A 168 -12.36 25.77 -11.08
CA ALA A 168 -11.48 25.88 -9.91
C ALA A 168 -10.64 27.15 -9.87
N ASP A 169 -10.06 27.49 -11.01
CA ASP A 169 -9.01 28.47 -11.18
C ASP A 169 -9.26 29.33 -12.44
N ASN A 170 -9.70 30.56 -12.22
CA ASN A 170 -9.89 31.56 -13.26
C ASN A 170 -8.58 32.19 -13.77
N CYS A 171 -7.42 31.81 -13.23
CA CYS A 171 -6.09 32.17 -13.74
C CYS A 171 -5.10 30.99 -13.73
N PRO A 172 -5.25 29.97 -14.61
CA PRO A 172 -4.48 28.70 -14.59
C PRO A 172 -2.96 28.76 -14.58
N LEU A 173 -2.36 29.93 -14.81
CA LEU A 173 -0.93 30.15 -14.93
C LEU A 173 -0.42 31.25 -13.98
N MET A 174 -1.29 31.88 -13.19
CA MET A 174 -0.95 33.00 -12.32
C MET A 174 -1.69 32.96 -10.99
N ALA A 175 -0.91 32.67 -9.94
CA ALA A 175 -1.44 32.37 -8.62
C ALA A 175 -2.40 33.43 -8.07
N ASN A 176 -3.64 33.03 -7.83
CA ASN A 176 -4.69 33.85 -7.24
C ASN A 176 -5.66 33.00 -6.40
N SER A 177 -5.16 32.44 -5.31
CA SER A 177 -5.93 31.62 -4.36
C SER A 177 -7.28 32.20 -3.89
N ASN A 178 -7.47 33.53 -3.96
CA ASN A 178 -8.73 34.21 -3.63
C ASN A 178 -9.78 34.18 -4.76
N GLN A 179 -9.37 33.83 -5.99
CA GLN A 179 -10.23 33.68 -7.17
C GLN A 179 -11.09 34.93 -7.41
N ALA A 180 -10.48 36.11 -7.25
CA ALA A 180 -11.15 37.38 -7.49
C ALA A 180 -11.39 37.56 -9.00
N ASP A 181 -12.60 37.98 -9.33
CA ASP A 181 -13.11 38.25 -10.68
C ASP A 181 -14.13 39.39 -10.52
N ALA A 182 -13.65 40.62 -10.67
CA ALA A 182 -14.41 41.81 -10.28
C ALA A 182 -15.53 42.16 -11.26
N ASP A 183 -15.42 41.76 -12.52
CA ASP A 183 -16.39 42.07 -13.56
C ASP A 183 -17.23 40.86 -14.02
N GLY A 184 -16.86 39.65 -13.60
CA GLY A 184 -17.61 38.41 -13.77
C GLY A 184 -17.50 37.81 -15.16
N ASP A 185 -16.41 38.08 -15.87
CA ASP A 185 -16.18 37.60 -17.24
C ASP A 185 -15.60 36.16 -17.30
N GLY A 186 -15.16 35.64 -16.14
CA GLY A 186 -14.61 34.29 -15.97
C GLY A 186 -13.07 34.23 -15.96
N LEU A 187 -12.38 35.36 -16.07
CA LEU A 187 -10.95 35.50 -15.85
C LEU A 187 -10.71 36.20 -14.51
N GLY A 188 -9.62 35.82 -13.84
CA GLY A 188 -9.31 36.45 -12.55
C GLY A 188 -8.60 37.79 -12.69
N ASP A 189 -8.82 38.68 -11.73
CA ASP A 189 -8.26 40.05 -11.69
C ASP A 189 -6.74 40.10 -11.93
N VAL A 190 -6.01 39.03 -11.59
CA VAL A 190 -4.55 38.98 -11.76
C VAL A 190 -4.12 38.70 -13.19
N CYS A 191 -4.94 37.99 -13.98
CA CYS A 191 -4.66 37.55 -15.34
C CYS A 191 -5.58 38.19 -16.39
N ASP A 192 -6.45 39.09 -15.96
CA ASP A 192 -7.31 39.90 -16.80
C ASP A 192 -6.63 41.22 -17.18
N ASN A 193 -6.53 41.50 -18.48
CA ASN A 193 -6.00 42.74 -19.04
C ASN A 193 -7.00 43.92 -18.97
N CYS A 194 -8.24 43.68 -18.56
CA CYS A 194 -9.25 44.69 -18.24
C CYS A 194 -10.10 44.33 -16.99
N PRO A 195 -9.54 44.31 -15.76
CA PRO A 195 -10.17 43.79 -14.53
C PRO A 195 -11.52 44.38 -14.09
N LEU A 196 -12.06 45.37 -14.79
CA LEU A 196 -13.31 46.05 -14.46
C LEU A 196 -14.30 46.09 -15.63
N ASN A 197 -13.94 45.56 -16.80
CA ASN A 197 -14.70 45.64 -18.05
C ASN A 197 -14.72 44.27 -18.74
N PRO A 198 -15.86 43.55 -18.73
CA PRO A 198 -15.90 42.14 -19.15
C PRO A 198 -15.37 41.90 -20.56
N ASN A 199 -14.32 41.11 -20.68
CA ASN A 199 -13.69 40.74 -21.95
C ASN A 199 -13.06 39.33 -21.91
N PRO A 200 -13.89 38.27 -21.93
CA PRO A 200 -13.41 36.88 -21.79
C PRO A 200 -12.43 36.44 -22.89
N GLY A 201 -12.37 37.17 -24.00
CA GLY A 201 -11.47 36.93 -25.13
C GLY A 201 -10.06 37.51 -24.95
N GLN A 202 -9.86 38.42 -23.99
CA GLN A 202 -8.59 39.10 -23.73
C GLN A 202 -7.95 39.69 -24.99
N GLU A 203 -8.77 40.20 -25.91
CA GLU A 203 -8.27 40.87 -27.09
C GLU A 203 -7.43 42.09 -26.70
N ASP A 204 -6.25 42.22 -27.33
CA ASP A 204 -5.27 43.28 -27.15
C ASP A 204 -4.58 43.48 -28.51
N VAL A 205 -5.08 44.40 -29.31
CA VAL A 205 -4.69 44.56 -30.73
C VAL A 205 -3.31 45.19 -30.90
N ASP A 206 -2.88 46.05 -29.98
CA ASP A 206 -1.62 46.77 -30.06
C ASP A 206 -0.52 46.24 -29.10
N GLU A 207 -0.84 45.18 -28.36
CA GLU A 207 0.05 44.38 -27.50
C GLU A 207 0.68 45.18 -26.35
N ASP A 208 -0.06 46.13 -25.78
CA ASP A 208 0.41 46.98 -24.67
C ASP A 208 0.04 46.47 -23.27
N LEU A 209 -0.63 45.31 -23.20
CA LEU A 209 -1.16 44.64 -22.00
C LEU A 209 -2.44 45.28 -21.41
N LEU A 210 -3.02 46.26 -22.08
CA LEU A 210 -4.34 46.79 -21.81
C LEU A 210 -5.30 46.24 -22.87
N GLY A 211 -6.36 45.55 -22.44
CA GLY A 211 -7.27 44.94 -23.41
C GLY A 211 -8.11 45.96 -24.18
N ASP A 212 -8.56 45.57 -25.37
CA ASP A 212 -9.44 46.36 -26.26
C ASP A 212 -10.71 46.89 -25.56
N ALA A 213 -11.15 46.22 -24.49
CA ALA A 213 -12.34 46.59 -23.72
C ALA A 213 -12.13 47.78 -22.77
N CYS A 214 -10.89 48.10 -22.43
CA CYS A 214 -10.51 49.18 -21.52
C CYS A 214 -9.46 50.13 -22.09
N ASP A 215 -8.90 49.83 -23.26
CA ASP A 215 -8.02 50.71 -24.02
C ASP A 215 -8.82 51.78 -24.80
N ASP A 216 -8.25 52.99 -24.86
CA ASP A 216 -8.82 54.17 -25.47
C ASP A 216 -8.08 54.68 -26.71
N ASN A 217 -7.04 53.98 -27.17
CA ASN A 217 -6.12 54.42 -28.24
C ASN A 217 -6.36 53.79 -29.62
#